data_AF-A0A839J6L5-F1
#
_entry.id   AF-A0A839J6L5-F1
#
_cell.length_a   1.000
_cell.length_b   1.000
_cell.length_c   1.000
_cell.angle_alpha   90.00
_cell.angle_beta   90.00
_cell.angle_gamma   90.00
#
_symmetry.space_group_name_H-M   'P 1'
#
loop_
_entity.id
_entity.type
_entity.pdbx_description
1 polymer ?
#
loop_
_entity_poly.entity_id
_entity_poly.type
_entity_poly.pdbx_seq_one_letter_code
_entity_poly.pdbx_strand_id
1 'polypeptide(L)' 'MRAIWNGTIIAESDATVVVEGNHYFPADSVRCTLLAPTGTRTRCPWKGEATQ' A
#
# COMPACT_ATOMS: atom_id res chain seq x y z
N MET A 1 6.14 -9.29 6.56
CA MET A 1 5.59 -8.01 7.11
C MET A 1 4.06 -8.02 7.03
N ARG A 2 3.34 -7.39 7.98
CA ARG A 2 1.85 -7.36 7.99
C ARG A 2 1.31 -5.95 8.24
N ALA A 3 0.30 -5.55 7.47
CA ALA A 3 -0.51 -4.36 7.70
C ALA A 3 -1.89 -4.77 8.21
N ILE A 4 -2.30 -4.24 9.38
CA ILE A 4 -3.52 -4.63 10.07
C ILE A 4 -4.36 -3.38 10.33
N TRP A 5 -5.65 -3.46 9.98
CA TRP A 5 -6.64 -2.43 10.25
C TRP A 5 -7.84 -3.05 10.97
N ASN A 6 -8.24 -2.51 12.13
CA ASN A 6 -9.34 -3.03 12.95
C ASN A 6 -9.30 -4.56 13.16
N GLY A 7 -8.10 -5.11 13.41
CA GLY A 7 -7.90 -6.56 13.60
C GLY A 7 -7.91 -7.39 12.31
N THR A 8 -8.15 -6.78 11.15
CA THR A 8 -8.13 -7.45 9.84
C THR A 8 -6.80 -7.19 9.14
N ILE A 9 -6.16 -8.26 8.66
CA ILE A 9 -4.97 -8.13 7.80
C ILE A 9 -5.42 -7.62 6.43
N ILE A 10 -4.90 -6.46 6.03
CA ILE A 10 -5.19 -5.82 4.73
C ILE A 10 -4.06 -6.03 3.71
N ALA A 11 -2.83 -6.29 4.18
CA ALA A 11 -1.70 -6.69 3.33
C ALA A 11 -0.70 -7.54 4.13
N GLU A 12 -0.10 -8.55 3.49
CA GLU A 12 0.91 -9.41 4.09
C GLU A 12 1.90 -9.91 3.05
N SER A 13 3.18 -9.62 3.24
CA SER A 13 4.27 -10.09 2.37
C SER A 13 5.61 -9.95 3.05
N ASP A 14 6.54 -10.84 2.73
CA ASP A 14 7.95 -10.72 3.12
C ASP A 14 8.79 -10.02 2.05
N ALA A 15 8.21 -9.73 0.88
CA ALA A 15 8.86 -9.05 -0.25
C ALA A 15 8.56 -7.55 -0.30
N THR A 16 8.39 -6.89 0.86
CA THR A 16 8.17 -5.44 0.89
C THR A 16 9.44 -4.68 0.47
N VAL A 17 9.27 -3.58 -0.25
CA VAL A 17 10.38 -2.65 -0.57
C VAL A 17 10.38 -1.50 0.43
N VAL A 18 11.53 -1.17 0.98
CA VAL A 18 11.67 -0.03 1.90
C VAL A 18 12.10 1.20 1.11
N VAL A 19 11.31 2.28 1.19
CA VAL A 19 11.61 3.58 0.57
C VAL A 19 11.45 4.65 1.65
N GLU A 20 12.51 5.43 1.88
CA GLU A 20 12.53 6.48 2.92
C GLU A 20 12.09 5.96 4.31
N GLY A 21 12.46 4.71 4.64
CA GLY A 21 12.09 4.05 5.91
C GLY A 21 10.66 3.50 5.96
N ASN A 22 9.86 3.67 4.90
CA ASN A 22 8.49 3.15 4.81
C ASN A 22 8.45 1.86 4.00
N HIS A 23 7.60 0.91 4.42
CA HIS A 23 7.41 -0.35 3.71
C HIS A 23 6.30 -0.24 2.66
N TYR A 24 6.62 -0.60 1.44
CA TYR A 24 5.69 -0.71 0.31
C TYR A 24 5.42 -2.18 0.01
N PHE A 25 4.15 -2.55 0.03
CA PHE A 25 3.70 -3.90 -0.28
C PHE A 25 3.56 -4.09 -1.80
N PRO A 26 3.98 -5.24 -2.35
CA PRO A 26 3.58 -5.66 -3.69
C PRO A 26 2.06 -5.67 -3.84
N ALA A 27 1.53 -5.27 -5.00
CA ALA A 27 0.09 -5.12 -5.22
C ALA A 27 -0.70 -6.43 -5.03
N ASP A 28 -0.11 -7.57 -5.42
CA ASP A 28 -0.68 -8.91 -5.25
C ASP A 28 -0.78 -9.37 -3.79
N SER A 29 0.01 -8.77 -2.91
CA SER A 29 -0.02 -9.03 -1.47
C SER A 29 -1.05 -8.21 -0.69
N VAL A 30 -1.71 -7.26 -1.37
CA VAL A 30 -2.76 -6.42 -0.81
C VAL A 30 -4.12 -7.07 -1.08
N ARG A 31 -4.96 -7.16 -0.05
CA ARG A 31 -6.32 -7.70 -0.19
C ARG A 31 -7.25 -6.64 -0.78
N CYS A 32 -7.18 -6.46 -2.10
CA CYS A 32 -7.99 -5.46 -2.81
C CYS A 32 -9.50 -5.65 -2.64
N THR A 33 -9.98 -6.84 -2.28
CA THR A 33 -11.39 -7.11 -1.94
C THR A 33 -11.88 -6.35 -0.70
N LEU A 34 -10.96 -5.86 0.13
CA LEU A 34 -11.23 -5.06 1.33
C LEU A 34 -11.06 -3.55 1.08
N LEU A 35 -10.65 -3.16 -0.12
CA LEU A 35 -10.35 -1.78 -0.49
C LEU A 35 -11.34 -1.30 -1.56
N ALA A 36 -11.61 0.00 -1.54
CA ALA A 36 -12.37 0.66 -2.59
C ALA A 36 -11.48 1.68 -3.31
N PRO A 37 -11.53 1.76 -4.65
CA PRO A 37 -10.82 2.80 -5.38
C PRO A 37 -11.35 4.18 -4.97
N THR A 38 -10.44 5.14 -4.83
CA THR A 38 -10.76 6.55 -4.68
C THR A 38 -10.22 7.33 -5.86
N GLY A 39 -10.94 8.38 -6.28
CA GLY A 39 -10.48 9.31 -7.30
C GLY A 39 -9.46 10.34 -6.78
N THR A 40 -9.11 10.32 -5.49
CA THR A 40 -8.14 11.23 -4.91
C THR A 40 -6.75 10.96 -5.49
N ARG A 41 -6.14 11.98 -6.09
CA ARG A 41 -4.77 11.93 -6.63
C ARG A 41 -3.91 12.96 -5.92
N THR A 42 -2.74 12.54 -5.46
CA THR A 42 -1.74 13.43 -4.87
C THR A 42 -0.42 13.23 -5.58
N ARG A 43 0.34 14.32 -5.78
CA ARG A 43 1.62 14.29 -6.50
C ARG A 43 2.74 14.68 -5.56
N CYS A 44 3.73 13.81 -5.44
CA CYS A 44 5.00 14.07 -4.78
C CYS A 44 6.04 14.44 -5.85
N PRO A 45 6.85 15.49 -5.65
CA PRO A 45 7.84 15.90 -6.65
C PRO A 45 8.85 14.80 -7.03
N TRP A 46 9.22 13.93 -6.09
CA TRP A 46 10.22 12.88 -6.30
C TRP A 46 9.65 11.45 -6.40
N LYS A 47 8.46 11.18 -5.83
CA LYS A 47 7.80 9.86 -5.94
C LYS A 47 6.78 9.77 -7.08
N GLY A 48 6.45 10.89 -7.72
CA GLY A 48 5.44 10.94 -8.79
C GLY A 48 4.01 11.03 -8.26
N GLU A 49 3.05 10.55 -9.05
CA GLU A 49 1.64 10.54 -8.70
C GLU A 49 1.27 9.26 -7.92
N ALA A 50 0.63 9.41 -6.77
CA ALA A 50 0.04 8.29 -6.05
C ALA A 50 -1.20 7.81 -6.80
N THR A 51 -1.14 6.56 -7.27
CA THR A 51 -2.24 5.88 -7.94
C THR A 51 -2.62 4.66 -7.10
N GLN A 52 -3.92 4.40 -7.02
CA GLN A 52 -4.48 3.25 -6.33
C GLN A 52 -4.90 2.18 -7.35
#